data_AF-A0ABD1JE40-F1
#
_entry.id   AF-A0ABD1JE40-F1
#
_cell.length_a   1.000
_cell.length_b   1.000
_cell.length_c   1.000
_cell.angle_alpha   90.00
_cell.angle_beta   90.00
_cell.angle_gamma   90.00
#
_symmetry.space_group_name_H-M   'P 1'
#
loop_
_entity.id
_entity.type
_entity.pdbx_description
1 polymer ?
#
loop_
_entity_poly.entity_id
_entity_poly.type
_entity_poly.pdbx_seq_one_letter_code
_entity_poly.pdbx_strand_id
1 'polypeptide(L)'
;MAAPVKLRVILGENESARLTLPNDIPESVGDLIQYIKNKFELEGDIRLQFMDQEFGNEFNNLTSTSLIEDKSTIEVLYQPFTIRLEAPLDASPPSPHPSCPPPPSSSPIPSNSSLSTSLLSIASCDTDILSSPESSISRSSAWPLIFKVPHFSYDAEIQLDRANVALKDSGTLLDPGTKPKSSILNGLIEEIVKYKVYLTDTEFSEVAEALVTTHPCLKEPGSKTGFAGWKTSLKYKLGNYRTRLRQLGHPEVAVNAQSNKRVQCSPASGVKKARKAEVNFCPALPPGETMDSQESKRVALLSEMDKTNNESHVTQLMDQNFSLRRQEVIQEPLIAEFKTRWPTLFSVREVCAEFRRITTVNLQSKFFSNLDAYSPNLMKAFSRKGGTVGRSLKKIMKPMTQVQCTMNVYLILFFSAKKVCIVWMFS
;
A
#
# COMPACT_ATOMS: atom_id res chain seq x y z
N MET A 1 -21.21 52.97 2.75
CA MET A 1 -20.49 51.98 3.58
C MET A 1 -20.88 50.60 3.06
N ALA A 2 -19.91 49.70 2.91
CA ALA A 2 -20.14 48.29 2.60
C ALA A 2 -21.03 47.62 3.64
N ALA A 3 -21.71 46.53 3.26
CA ALA A 3 -22.42 45.68 4.21
C ALA A 3 -21.44 44.62 4.77
N PRO A 4 -21.38 44.37 6.08
CA PRO A 4 -20.40 43.43 6.65
C PRO A 4 -20.76 41.99 6.28
N VAL A 5 -20.03 41.45 5.29
CA VAL A 5 -20.18 40.09 4.76
C VAL A 5 -19.79 39.06 5.82
N LYS A 6 -20.62 38.04 6.02
CA LYS A 6 -20.34 36.91 6.91
C LYS A 6 -20.04 35.67 6.08
N LEU A 7 -19.03 34.91 6.48
CA LEU A 7 -18.65 33.65 5.83
C LEU A 7 -18.55 32.58 6.91
N ARG A 8 -18.88 31.33 6.57
CA ARG A 8 -18.64 30.19 7.46
C ARG A 8 -17.32 29.55 7.04
N VAL A 9 -16.34 29.47 7.93
CA VAL A 9 -15.03 28.87 7.65
C VAL A 9 -14.93 27.54 8.39
N ILE A 10 -14.58 26.46 7.69
CA ILE A 10 -14.29 25.14 8.23
C ILE A 10 -12.76 25.00 8.32
N LEU A 11 -12.27 24.60 9.49
CA LEU A 11 -10.83 24.46 9.81
C LEU A 11 -10.40 22.99 9.96
N GLY A 12 -11.36 22.06 9.92
CA GLY A 12 -11.15 20.62 9.99
C GLY A 12 -12.47 19.88 10.23
N GLU A 13 -12.42 18.54 10.28
CA GLU A 13 -13.59 17.62 10.27
C GLU A 13 -14.72 17.95 11.27
N ASN A 14 -14.42 18.63 12.39
CA ASN A 14 -15.38 18.96 13.44
C ASN A 14 -15.36 20.45 13.84
N GLU A 15 -14.60 21.31 13.16
CA GLU A 15 -14.41 22.71 13.56
C GLU A 15 -14.85 23.67 12.46
N SER A 16 -15.84 24.52 12.75
CA SER A 16 -16.23 25.61 11.85
C SER A 16 -16.61 26.88 12.61
N ALA A 17 -16.00 27.99 12.23
CA ALA A 17 -16.16 29.30 12.84
C ALA A 17 -16.86 30.30 11.91
N ARG A 18 -17.42 31.37 12.48
CA ARG A 18 -18.01 32.47 11.70
C ARG A 18 -16.98 33.57 11.45
N LEU A 19 -16.54 33.65 10.20
CA LEU A 19 -15.84 34.82 9.67
C LEU A 19 -16.84 35.97 9.46
N THR A 20 -16.37 37.20 9.57
CA THR A 20 -17.11 38.41 9.23
C THR A 20 -16.08 39.43 8.81
N LEU A 21 -16.26 39.99 7.62
CA LEU A 21 -15.38 40.94 6.96
C LEU A 21 -15.95 42.35 7.22
N PRO A 22 -15.13 43.32 7.67
CA PRO A 22 -15.61 44.68 8.00
C PRO A 22 -15.80 45.56 6.76
N ASN A 23 -15.01 45.29 5.72
CA ASN A 23 -15.18 45.78 4.35
C ASN A 23 -15.71 44.60 3.50
N ASP A 24 -16.05 44.85 2.24
CA ASP A 24 -16.49 43.80 1.30
C ASP A 24 -15.41 42.71 1.08
N ILE A 25 -15.81 41.64 0.39
CA ILE A 25 -14.95 40.51 0.03
C ILE A 25 -13.69 41.01 -0.71
N PRO A 26 -12.46 40.60 -0.30
CA PRO A 26 -11.24 41.02 -0.97
C PRO A 26 -11.20 40.67 -2.46
N GLU A 27 -10.64 41.54 -3.30
CA GLU A 27 -10.51 41.31 -4.75
C GLU A 27 -9.54 40.16 -5.10
N SER A 28 -8.68 39.75 -4.16
CA SER A 28 -7.73 38.65 -4.30
C SER A 28 -8.01 37.51 -3.31
N VAL A 29 -7.95 36.28 -3.81
CA VAL A 29 -7.98 35.07 -2.96
C VAL A 29 -6.78 35.05 -1.99
N GLY A 30 -5.64 35.63 -2.37
CA GLY A 30 -4.46 35.75 -1.50
C GLY A 30 -4.69 36.62 -0.27
N ASP A 31 -5.41 37.74 -0.43
CA ASP A 31 -5.74 38.64 0.68
C ASP A 31 -6.78 38.00 1.61
N LEU A 32 -7.73 37.26 1.06
CA LEU A 32 -8.68 36.45 1.84
C LEU A 32 -7.98 35.33 2.62
N ILE A 33 -7.02 34.63 2.01
CA ILE A 33 -6.14 33.66 2.68
C ILE A 33 -5.40 34.32 3.85
N GLN A 34 -4.77 35.47 3.62
CA GLN A 34 -4.00 36.15 4.67
C GLN A 34 -4.90 36.67 5.80
N TYR A 35 -6.11 37.16 5.49
CA TYR A 35 -7.09 37.55 6.50
C TYR A 35 -7.57 36.35 7.34
N ILE A 36 -7.78 35.20 6.72
CA ILE A 36 -8.14 33.95 7.40
C ILE A 36 -6.99 33.45 8.29
N LYS A 37 -5.73 33.43 7.79
CA LYS A 37 -4.54 33.10 8.60
C LYS A 37 -4.42 34.01 9.82
N ASN A 38 -4.50 35.33 9.61
CA ASN A 38 -4.37 36.33 10.67
C ASN A 38 -5.49 36.25 11.72
N LYS A 39 -6.70 35.82 11.35
CA LYS A 39 -7.86 35.79 12.27
C LYS A 39 -8.00 34.48 13.05
N PHE A 40 -7.50 33.38 12.51
CA PHE A 40 -7.58 32.05 13.14
C PHE A 40 -6.21 31.48 13.52
N GLU A 41 -5.15 32.31 13.49
CA GLU A 41 -3.77 31.97 13.91
C GLU A 41 -3.19 30.76 13.16
N LEU A 42 -3.49 30.65 11.85
CA LEU A 42 -3.15 29.47 11.03
C LEU A 42 -1.73 29.57 10.43
N GLU A 43 -0.84 28.69 10.89
CA GLU A 43 0.50 28.52 10.33
C GLU A 43 0.54 27.64 9.06
N GLY A 44 1.58 27.80 8.24
CA GLY A 44 1.82 26.99 7.05
C GLY A 44 1.19 27.53 5.75
N ASP A 45 1.20 26.71 4.70
CA ASP A 45 0.55 27.01 3.43
C ASP A 45 -0.85 26.38 3.38
N ILE A 46 -1.85 27.16 2.98
CA ILE A 46 -3.26 26.75 3.02
C ILE A 46 -3.95 27.12 1.71
N ARG A 47 -4.84 26.24 1.27
CA ARG A 47 -5.75 26.45 0.14
C ARG A 47 -7.17 26.63 0.66
N LEU A 48 -7.96 27.47 0.00
CA LEU A 48 -9.39 27.63 0.27
C LEU A 48 -10.20 26.83 -0.76
N GLN A 49 -11.25 26.18 -0.29
CA GLN A 49 -12.33 25.66 -1.13
C GLN A 49 -13.65 26.34 -0.72
N PHE A 50 -14.60 26.49 -1.64
CA PHE A 50 -15.93 27.04 -1.36
C PHE A 50 -17.01 25.98 -1.62
N MET A 51 -18.07 26.03 -0.83
CA MET A 51 -19.23 25.14 -0.96
C MET A 51 -20.10 25.61 -2.13
N ASP A 52 -20.11 24.84 -3.21
CA ASP A 52 -20.69 25.23 -4.49
C ASP A 52 -22.12 24.71 -4.63
N GLN A 53 -23.09 25.62 -4.73
CA GLN A 53 -24.51 25.28 -4.79
C GLN A 53 -24.93 24.69 -6.15
N GLU A 54 -24.22 25.02 -7.25
CA GLU A 54 -24.52 24.47 -8.57
C GLU A 54 -24.05 23.01 -8.67
N PHE A 55 -22.97 22.67 -7.96
CA PHE A 55 -22.42 21.32 -7.82
C PHE A 55 -22.92 20.61 -6.55
N GLY A 56 -24.17 20.88 -6.13
CA GLY A 56 -24.86 20.09 -5.10
C GLY A 56 -24.39 20.31 -3.66
N ASN A 57 -23.66 21.39 -3.37
CA ASN A 57 -22.95 21.71 -2.12
C ASN A 57 -21.65 20.92 -1.90
N GLU A 58 -20.99 20.45 -2.96
CA GLU A 58 -19.62 19.94 -2.89
C GLU A 58 -18.59 21.09 -2.78
N PHE A 59 -17.36 20.79 -2.33
CA PHE A 59 -16.31 21.80 -2.11
C PHE A 59 -15.38 21.93 -3.33
N ASN A 60 -15.45 23.08 -4.00
CA ASN A 60 -14.64 23.42 -5.16
C ASN A 60 -13.48 24.34 -4.80
N ASN A 61 -12.33 24.22 -5.48
CA ASN A 61 -11.16 25.09 -5.22
C ASN A 61 -11.50 26.57 -5.50
N LEU A 62 -11.26 27.46 -4.52
CA LEU A 62 -11.55 28.89 -4.67
C LEU A 62 -10.49 29.57 -5.53
N THR A 63 -10.77 29.73 -6.82
CA THR A 63 -9.86 30.35 -7.81
C THR A 63 -10.07 31.86 -7.97
N SER A 64 -11.27 32.36 -7.64
CA SER A 64 -11.61 33.78 -7.62
C SER A 64 -12.57 34.08 -6.48
N THR A 65 -12.41 35.24 -5.83
CA THR A 65 -13.33 35.70 -4.79
C THR A 65 -14.69 36.15 -5.32
N SER A 66 -14.88 36.21 -6.65
CA SER A 66 -16.21 36.37 -7.27
C SER A 66 -17.14 35.15 -7.08
N LEU A 67 -16.62 34.02 -6.57
CA LEU A 67 -17.36 32.77 -6.36
C LEU A 67 -17.94 32.64 -4.93
N ILE A 68 -17.87 33.69 -4.12
CA ILE A 68 -18.36 33.70 -2.73
C ILE A 68 -19.23 34.94 -2.46
N GLU A 69 -20.26 34.75 -1.65
CA GLU A 69 -21.29 35.74 -1.30
C GLU A 69 -21.52 35.80 0.23
N ASP A 70 -22.42 36.66 0.70
CA ASP A 70 -22.82 36.68 2.12
C ASP A 70 -23.49 35.36 2.54
N LYS A 71 -22.82 34.67 3.47
CA LYS A 71 -23.09 33.34 4.04
C LYS A 71 -22.52 32.15 3.25
N SER A 72 -21.68 32.37 2.23
CA SER A 72 -20.92 31.26 1.62
C SER A 72 -20.10 30.51 2.67
N THR A 73 -19.99 29.19 2.50
CA THR A 73 -19.15 28.31 3.33
C THR A 73 -17.83 28.05 2.62
N ILE A 74 -16.73 28.17 3.34
CA ILE A 74 -15.35 28.01 2.88
C ILE A 74 -14.69 26.93 3.75
N GLU A 75 -13.92 26.03 3.15
CA GLU A 75 -13.08 25.04 3.84
C GLU A 75 -11.59 25.36 3.64
N VAL A 76 -10.80 25.17 4.70
CA VAL A 76 -9.36 25.41 4.72
C VAL A 76 -8.61 24.08 4.67
N LEU A 77 -7.80 23.89 3.63
CA LEU A 77 -6.98 22.71 3.43
C LEU A 77 -5.49 23.06 3.57
N TYR A 78 -4.80 22.42 4.52
CA TYR A 78 -3.36 22.53 4.68
C TYR A 78 -2.63 21.78 3.56
N GLN A 79 -1.73 22.45 2.84
CA GLN A 79 -1.00 21.82 1.75
C GLN A 79 0.29 21.15 2.27
N PRO A 80 0.52 19.85 2.03
CA PRO A 80 1.69 19.16 2.55
C PRO A 80 2.98 19.71 1.93
N PHE A 81 3.96 20.04 2.78
CA PHE A 81 5.22 20.69 2.39
C PHE A 81 6.14 19.73 1.61
N THR A 82 5.96 19.67 0.30
CA THR A 82 6.90 18.99 -0.60
C THR A 82 8.11 19.88 -0.88
N ILE A 83 9.27 19.50 -0.35
CA ILE A 83 10.55 20.11 -0.74
C ILE A 83 10.79 19.84 -2.23
N ARG A 84 10.66 20.88 -3.08
CA ARG A 84 11.19 20.85 -4.44
C ARG A 84 12.71 20.94 -4.38
N LEU A 85 13.40 19.83 -4.67
CA LEU A 85 14.72 19.92 -5.29
C LEU A 85 14.48 20.28 -6.76
N GLU A 86 14.82 21.51 -7.15
CA GLU A 86 14.87 21.91 -8.54
C GLU A 86 16.14 21.33 -9.17
N ALA A 87 15.98 20.50 -10.20
CA ALA A 87 17.11 20.00 -10.99
C ALA A 87 17.58 21.10 -11.95
N PRO A 88 18.89 21.36 -12.10
CA PRO A 88 19.39 22.40 -13.00
C PRO A 88 18.98 22.17 -14.46
N LEU A 89 18.55 23.25 -15.12
CA LEU A 89 18.28 23.28 -16.55
C LEU A 89 19.58 23.50 -17.34
N ASP A 90 19.99 22.52 -18.15
CA ASP A 90 20.85 22.73 -19.32
C ASP A 90 20.66 21.58 -20.35
N ALA A 91 21.24 21.74 -21.54
CA ALA A 91 21.21 20.88 -22.72
C ALA A 91 19.88 20.85 -23.53
N SER A 92 19.84 21.69 -24.57
CA SER A 92 18.80 21.72 -25.62
C SER A 92 18.81 20.48 -26.53
N PRO A 93 17.68 20.14 -27.19
CA PRO A 93 17.56 18.97 -28.07
C PRO A 93 17.93 19.27 -29.55
N PRO A 94 18.36 18.24 -30.31
CA PRO A 94 18.26 18.21 -31.77
C PRO A 94 17.40 17.06 -32.32
N SER A 95 16.89 17.24 -33.54
CA SER A 95 16.18 16.26 -34.37
C SER A 95 16.81 16.27 -35.80
N PRO A 96 16.30 15.56 -36.82
CA PRO A 96 16.22 14.09 -36.92
C PRO A 96 16.77 13.50 -38.26
N HIS A 97 17.17 12.21 -38.26
CA HIS A 97 17.37 11.32 -39.44
C HIS A 97 18.47 11.71 -40.48
N PRO A 98 18.77 10.91 -41.55
CA PRO A 98 18.51 9.47 -41.85
C PRO A 98 19.76 8.63 -42.28
N SER A 99 19.56 7.30 -42.51
CA SER A 99 20.07 6.49 -43.67
C SER A 99 20.92 5.22 -43.41
N CYS A 100 20.32 4.03 -43.66
CA CYS A 100 20.86 2.84 -44.38
C CYS A 100 22.18 2.11 -43.97
N PRO A 101 22.47 0.88 -44.46
CA PRO A 101 21.61 -0.28 -44.79
C PRO A 101 22.12 -1.63 -44.15
N PRO A 102 21.41 -2.77 -44.28
CA PRO A 102 21.77 -4.07 -43.65
C PRO A 102 22.39 -5.13 -44.60
N PRO A 103 23.05 -6.18 -44.06
CA PRO A 103 23.34 -7.45 -44.74
C PRO A 103 22.27 -8.55 -44.46
N PRO A 104 22.16 -9.61 -45.30
CA PRO A 104 21.02 -10.54 -45.30
C PRO A 104 21.18 -11.82 -44.46
N SER A 105 20.10 -12.64 -44.44
CA SER A 105 19.93 -13.88 -43.68
C SER A 105 20.13 -15.17 -44.51
N SER A 106 19.95 -16.33 -43.84
CA SER A 106 19.56 -17.66 -44.40
C SER A 106 20.60 -18.43 -45.26
N SER A 107 20.76 -19.78 -45.21
CA SER A 107 20.17 -20.84 -44.36
C SER A 107 21.17 -22.03 -44.09
N PRO A 108 20.90 -23.36 -44.24
CA PRO A 108 20.90 -24.23 -43.04
C PRO A 108 21.56 -25.64 -43.13
N ILE A 109 21.77 -26.28 -41.95
CA ILE A 109 21.69 -27.76 -41.72
C ILE A 109 22.83 -28.60 -42.40
N PRO A 110 23.15 -29.88 -42.02
CA PRO A 110 22.49 -30.82 -41.08
C PRO A 110 23.32 -31.30 -39.87
N SER A 111 22.68 -32.13 -39.04
CA SER A 111 23.27 -32.88 -37.92
C SER A 111 23.56 -34.34 -38.29
N ASN A 112 24.48 -34.97 -37.54
CA ASN A 112 24.70 -36.43 -37.42
C ASN A 112 25.16 -36.66 -35.96
N SER A 113 24.47 -37.44 -35.12
CA SER A 113 24.56 -38.90 -34.93
C SER A 113 25.97 -39.40 -34.51
N SER A 114 26.18 -40.24 -33.48
CA SER A 114 25.25 -40.90 -32.54
C SER A 114 26.02 -41.85 -31.58
N LEU A 115 25.47 -42.15 -30.38
CA LEU A 115 25.75 -43.36 -29.53
C LEU A 115 27.20 -43.47 -28.95
N SER A 116 27.50 -43.94 -27.73
CA SER A 116 26.76 -44.47 -26.55
C SER A 116 27.59 -44.11 -25.26
N THR A 117 27.57 -44.72 -24.05
CA THR A 117 27.04 -45.99 -23.49
C THR A 117 26.93 -45.96 -21.95
N SER A 118 26.20 -46.93 -21.39
CA SER A 118 26.30 -47.62 -20.08
C SER A 118 27.68 -47.62 -19.35
N LEU A 119 27.81 -47.75 -18.02
CA LEU A 119 26.83 -47.90 -16.91
C LEU A 119 27.49 -47.74 -15.50
N LEU A 120 26.65 -47.62 -14.46
CA LEU A 120 26.87 -47.93 -13.02
C LEU A 120 27.66 -46.97 -12.08
N SER A 121 26.95 -46.64 -10.98
CA SER A 121 27.39 -46.60 -9.56
C SER A 121 28.04 -45.37 -8.89
N ILE A 122 27.22 -44.76 -8.03
CA ILE A 122 27.48 -44.46 -6.59
C ILE A 122 28.27 -43.17 -6.20
N ALA A 123 27.66 -42.45 -5.25
CA ALA A 123 28.21 -41.49 -4.28
C ALA A 123 28.67 -40.07 -4.71
N SER A 124 27.88 -39.09 -4.24
CA SER A 124 28.31 -37.91 -3.45
C SER A 124 28.91 -36.67 -4.15
N CYS A 125 28.65 -35.53 -3.47
CA CYS A 125 29.27 -34.20 -3.50
C CYS A 125 29.28 -33.35 -4.79
N ASP A 126 29.13 -32.04 -4.51
CA ASP A 126 29.47 -30.82 -5.24
C ASP A 126 29.24 -30.65 -6.75
N THR A 127 28.50 -29.60 -7.08
CA THR A 127 28.48 -28.96 -8.39
C THR A 127 29.32 -27.69 -8.36
N ASP A 128 30.62 -27.81 -8.58
CA ASP A 128 31.47 -26.66 -8.91
C ASP A 128 30.99 -26.06 -10.25
N ILE A 129 30.49 -24.83 -10.21
CA ILE A 129 30.05 -24.12 -11.43
C ILE A 129 31.24 -23.32 -11.98
N LEU A 130 31.83 -23.85 -13.06
CA LEU A 130 32.84 -23.17 -13.88
C LEU A 130 32.44 -21.72 -14.18
N SER A 131 33.22 -20.78 -13.64
CA SER A 131 32.98 -19.35 -13.83
C SER A 131 33.64 -18.87 -15.12
N SER A 132 32.82 -18.49 -16.12
CA SER A 132 33.30 -17.86 -17.35
C SER A 132 33.66 -16.39 -17.09
N PRO A 133 34.91 -15.94 -17.33
CA PRO A 133 35.43 -14.72 -16.74
C PRO A 133 35.30 -13.48 -17.65
N GLU A 134 34.10 -12.93 -17.85
CA GLU A 134 33.97 -11.64 -18.55
C GLU A 134 32.76 -10.78 -18.13
N SER A 135 33.01 -9.46 -17.99
CA SER A 135 32.00 -8.38 -17.85
C SER A 135 31.05 -8.40 -16.63
N SER A 136 31.58 -8.27 -15.41
CA SER A 136 30.85 -7.55 -14.34
C SER A 136 31.80 -6.78 -13.42
N ILE A 137 31.32 -5.68 -12.84
CA ILE A 137 32.19 -4.71 -12.13
C ILE A 137 32.59 -5.23 -10.75
N SER A 138 33.85 -5.63 -10.65
CA SER A 138 34.73 -5.66 -9.47
C SER A 138 34.08 -5.90 -8.10
N ARG A 139 34.07 -7.17 -7.66
CA ARG A 139 34.01 -7.57 -6.24
C ARG A 139 35.13 -8.57 -5.93
N SER A 140 36.35 -8.04 -5.87
CA SER A 140 37.60 -8.78 -5.62
C SER A 140 38.03 -8.78 -4.14
N SER A 141 37.20 -8.22 -3.26
CA SER A 141 37.37 -8.16 -1.80
C SER A 141 36.91 -9.47 -1.14
N ALA A 142 37.86 -10.31 -0.74
CA ALA A 142 37.60 -11.43 0.15
C ALA A 142 36.97 -10.94 1.48
N TRP A 143 36.22 -11.82 2.16
CA TRP A 143 35.64 -11.49 3.47
C TRP A 143 36.76 -11.19 4.48
N PRO A 144 36.66 -10.09 5.25
CA PRO A 144 37.75 -9.67 6.13
C PRO A 144 37.86 -10.58 7.35
N LEU A 145 39.08 -10.96 7.73
CA LEU A 145 39.36 -11.74 8.95
C LEU A 145 38.89 -11.05 10.25
N ILE A 146 38.75 -9.72 10.21
CA ILE A 146 38.14 -8.91 11.26
C ILE A 146 37.23 -7.89 10.57
N PHE A 147 35.91 -8.04 10.75
CA PHE A 147 34.95 -7.07 10.24
C PHE A 147 35.08 -5.75 11.02
N LYS A 148 35.32 -4.64 10.32
CA LYS A 148 35.34 -3.30 10.91
C LYS A 148 33.94 -2.70 10.87
N VAL A 149 33.46 -2.23 12.02
CA VAL A 149 32.20 -1.47 12.09
C VAL A 149 32.38 -0.15 11.32
N PRO A 150 31.47 0.21 10.39
CA PRO A 150 31.52 1.47 9.68
C PRO A 150 31.09 2.62 10.59
N HIS A 151 31.49 3.85 10.26
CA HIS A 151 30.90 5.04 10.87
C HIS A 151 29.42 5.15 10.53
N PHE A 152 28.61 5.51 11.52
CA PHE A 152 27.17 5.68 11.36
C PHE A 152 26.81 7.14 11.02
N SER A 153 25.51 7.40 10.84
CA SER A 153 25.02 8.77 10.68
C SER A 153 25.35 9.60 11.94
N TYR A 154 25.65 10.89 11.76
CA TYR A 154 26.13 11.77 12.85
C TYR A 154 25.19 11.81 14.07
N ASP A 155 23.88 11.71 13.84
CA ASP A 155 22.87 11.60 14.89
C ASP A 155 22.93 10.26 15.66
N ALA A 156 23.28 9.16 14.99
CA ALA A 156 23.44 7.85 15.57
C ALA A 156 24.74 7.73 16.37
N GLU A 157 25.87 8.25 15.86
CA GLU A 157 27.14 8.27 16.60
C GLU A 157 26.99 9.06 17.91
N ILE A 158 26.36 10.24 17.88
CA ILE A 158 26.06 11.03 19.11
C ILE A 158 25.19 10.25 20.11
N GLN A 159 24.24 9.43 19.63
CA GLN A 159 23.43 8.56 20.50
C GLN A 159 24.27 7.43 21.11
N LEU A 160 25.13 6.80 20.32
CA LEU A 160 26.01 5.71 20.74
C LEU A 160 27.08 6.20 21.74
N ASP A 161 27.65 7.37 21.55
CA ASP A 161 28.63 7.96 22.46
C ASP A 161 28.00 8.34 23.81
N ARG A 162 26.88 9.09 23.79
CA ARG A 162 26.14 9.44 25.02
C ARG A 162 25.74 8.20 25.81
N ALA A 163 25.38 7.13 25.12
CA ALA A 163 25.03 5.85 25.73
C ALA A 163 26.23 5.04 26.23
N ASN A 164 27.35 5.04 25.51
CA ASN A 164 28.60 4.42 25.98
C ASN A 164 29.18 5.16 27.21
N VAL A 165 28.88 6.45 27.38
CA VAL A 165 29.11 7.20 28.62
C VAL A 165 28.11 6.77 29.70
N ALA A 166 26.81 6.87 29.45
CA ALA A 166 25.77 6.52 30.43
C ALA A 166 25.88 5.06 30.95
N LEU A 167 26.34 4.12 30.12
CA LEU A 167 26.63 2.73 30.51
C LEU A 167 27.78 2.65 31.54
N LYS A 168 28.85 3.43 31.36
CA LYS A 168 29.98 3.47 32.30
C LYS A 168 29.56 4.09 33.64
N ASP A 169 28.75 5.13 33.59
CA ASP A 169 28.38 5.93 34.76
C ASP A 169 27.25 5.29 35.59
N SER A 170 26.34 4.53 34.96
CA SER A 170 25.11 4.03 35.59
C SER A 170 24.80 2.55 35.37
N GLY A 171 25.54 1.85 34.51
CA GLY A 171 25.21 0.48 34.08
C GLY A 171 23.99 0.36 33.16
N THR A 172 23.38 1.48 32.75
CA THR A 172 22.17 1.47 31.90
C THR A 172 22.52 1.10 30.45
N LEU A 173 21.90 0.03 29.95
CA LEU A 173 21.96 -0.38 28.53
C LEU A 173 20.94 0.38 27.69
N LEU A 174 21.20 0.56 26.39
CA LEU A 174 20.17 1.08 25.48
C LEU A 174 19.19 -0.02 25.05
N ASP A 175 17.92 0.33 24.99
CA ASP A 175 17.07 -0.11 23.88
C ASP A 175 17.05 0.98 22.80
N PRO A 176 17.87 0.88 21.74
CA PRO A 176 17.83 1.85 20.65
C PRO A 176 16.51 1.68 19.89
N GLY A 177 15.63 2.67 20.00
CA GLY A 177 14.31 2.65 19.38
C GLY A 177 14.34 2.39 17.86
N THR A 178 13.18 2.08 17.29
CA THR A 178 13.04 1.54 15.92
C THR A 178 13.74 2.38 14.83
N LYS A 179 13.82 3.70 14.99
CA LYS A 179 14.52 4.60 14.06
C LYS A 179 16.06 4.46 14.13
N PRO A 180 16.77 4.77 15.24
CA PRO A 180 18.23 4.61 15.30
C PRO A 180 18.70 3.17 15.06
N LYS A 181 18.00 2.15 15.59
CA LYS A 181 18.32 0.73 15.29
C LYS A 181 18.24 0.43 13.79
N SER A 182 17.30 1.05 13.07
CA SER A 182 17.20 0.94 11.61
C SER A 182 18.34 1.67 10.88
N SER A 183 18.87 2.79 11.39
CA SER A 183 20.01 3.51 10.80
C SER A 183 21.31 2.71 10.92
N ILE A 184 21.63 2.21 12.11
CA ILE A 184 22.78 1.33 12.38
C ILE A 184 22.76 0.11 11.45
N LEU A 185 21.59 -0.52 11.28
CA LEU A 185 21.40 -1.65 10.38
C LEU A 185 21.42 -1.29 8.87
N ASN A 186 21.31 -0.01 8.48
CA ASN A 186 21.60 0.40 7.10
C ASN A 186 23.11 0.45 6.88
N GLY A 187 23.85 1.20 7.70
CA GLY A 187 25.30 1.38 7.56
C GLY A 187 26.06 0.06 7.57
N LEU A 188 25.70 -0.87 8.47
CA LEU A 188 26.26 -2.23 8.48
C LEU A 188 26.04 -2.96 7.15
N ILE A 189 24.87 -2.84 6.53
CA ILE A 189 24.59 -3.47 5.23
C ILE A 189 25.39 -2.81 4.11
N GLU A 190 25.47 -1.49 4.11
CA GLU A 190 26.22 -0.71 3.11
C GLU A 190 27.72 -1.04 3.14
N GLU A 191 28.27 -1.40 4.30
CA GLU A 191 29.62 -1.96 4.43
C GLU A 191 29.70 -3.43 3.99
N ILE A 192 28.80 -4.30 4.49
CA ILE A 192 28.78 -5.74 4.18
C ILE A 192 28.70 -6.01 2.66
N VAL A 193 27.86 -5.28 1.92
CA VAL A 193 27.65 -5.56 0.49
C VAL A 193 28.83 -5.18 -0.40
N LYS A 194 29.82 -4.44 0.11
CA LYS A 194 31.12 -4.23 -0.57
C LYS A 194 31.94 -5.52 -0.65
N TYR A 195 31.66 -6.50 0.21
CA TYR A 195 32.27 -7.82 0.20
C TYR A 195 31.36 -8.82 -0.53
N LYS A 196 30.12 -9.03 -0.05
CA LYS A 196 29.18 -10.01 -0.61
C LYS A 196 27.74 -9.76 -0.19
N VAL A 197 26.78 -10.21 -0.99
CA VAL A 197 25.34 -10.04 -0.70
C VAL A 197 24.72 -11.24 0.05
N TYR A 198 25.39 -12.40 0.05
CA TYR A 198 24.95 -13.61 0.75
C TYR A 198 25.94 -13.96 1.85
N LEU A 199 25.48 -13.93 3.10
CA LEU A 199 26.29 -14.25 4.29
C LEU A 199 25.93 -15.62 4.86
N THR A 200 26.93 -16.31 5.40
CA THR A 200 26.79 -17.51 6.22
C THR A 200 26.45 -17.16 7.68
N ASP A 201 26.07 -18.15 8.49
CA ASP A 201 25.64 -17.89 9.87
C ASP A 201 26.76 -17.44 10.83
N THR A 202 28.01 -17.82 10.55
CA THR A 202 29.19 -17.35 11.31
C THR A 202 29.44 -15.87 11.04
N GLU A 203 29.38 -15.45 9.78
CA GLU A 203 29.61 -14.08 9.33
C GLU A 203 28.55 -13.11 9.88
N PHE A 204 27.28 -13.54 9.92
CA PHE A 204 26.22 -12.80 10.63
C PHE A 204 26.45 -12.70 12.15
N SER A 205 27.29 -13.57 12.73
CA SER A 205 27.71 -13.49 14.14
C SER A 205 28.88 -12.53 14.29
N GLU A 206 29.93 -12.68 13.48
CA GLU A 206 31.12 -11.82 13.44
C GLU A 206 30.75 -10.34 13.35
N VAL A 207 29.83 -9.96 12.45
CA VAL A 207 29.36 -8.56 12.31
C VAL A 207 28.59 -8.08 13.54
N ALA A 208 27.77 -8.95 14.14
CA ALA A 208 26.97 -8.59 15.32
C ALA A 208 27.83 -8.50 16.60
N GLU A 209 28.89 -9.32 16.70
CA GLU A 209 29.89 -9.27 17.75
C GLU A 209 30.81 -8.04 17.60
N ALA A 210 31.25 -7.72 16.38
CA ALA A 210 31.99 -6.49 16.08
C ALA A 210 31.20 -5.23 16.47
N LEU A 211 29.90 -5.19 16.18
CA LEU A 211 29.01 -4.09 16.58
C LEU A 211 28.96 -3.91 18.11
N VAL A 212 28.70 -5.00 18.85
CA VAL A 212 28.52 -4.93 20.31
C VAL A 212 29.85 -4.77 21.07
N THR A 213 30.98 -5.20 20.50
CA THR A 213 32.32 -4.91 21.06
C THR A 213 32.75 -3.46 20.82
N THR A 214 32.36 -2.86 19.69
CA THR A 214 32.65 -1.45 19.38
C THR A 214 31.73 -0.49 20.15
N HIS A 215 30.45 -0.86 20.33
CA HIS A 215 29.48 -0.08 21.12
C HIS A 215 28.83 -0.95 22.21
N PRO A 216 29.48 -1.10 23.39
CA PRO A 216 28.96 -1.92 24.49
C PRO A 216 27.56 -1.54 24.99
N CYS A 217 27.11 -0.29 24.80
CA CYS A 217 25.74 0.14 25.11
C CYS A 217 24.64 -0.61 24.34
N LEU A 218 24.97 -1.29 23.23
CA LEU A 218 24.05 -2.06 22.40
C LEU A 218 23.87 -3.52 22.86
N LYS A 219 24.54 -3.96 23.92
CA LYS A 219 24.53 -5.34 24.39
C LYS A 219 23.15 -5.73 24.95
N GLU A 220 22.53 -6.76 24.40
CA GLU A 220 21.17 -7.17 24.77
C GLU A 220 21.14 -7.91 26.13
N PRO A 221 20.38 -7.43 27.13
CA PRO A 221 20.31 -8.05 28.44
C PRO A 221 19.63 -9.43 28.38
N GLY A 222 20.11 -10.38 29.19
CA GLY A 222 19.60 -11.76 29.24
C GLY A 222 20.01 -12.67 28.07
N SER A 223 20.64 -12.15 27.03
CA SER A 223 21.19 -12.95 25.92
C SER A 223 22.52 -13.59 26.29
N LYS A 224 22.69 -14.90 26.05
CA LYS A 224 23.94 -15.63 26.33
C LYS A 224 25.16 -15.10 25.57
N THR A 225 24.95 -14.46 24.41
CA THR A 225 26.02 -13.82 23.63
C THR A 225 25.97 -12.30 23.66
N GLY A 226 24.83 -11.69 24.04
CA GLY A 226 24.63 -10.25 24.03
C GLY A 226 24.36 -9.62 22.65
N PHE A 227 24.46 -10.38 21.55
CA PHE A 227 24.30 -9.87 20.17
C PHE A 227 23.27 -10.63 19.31
N ALA A 228 22.55 -11.61 19.87
CA ALA A 228 21.70 -12.54 19.12
C ALA A 228 20.53 -11.86 18.36
N GLY A 229 19.89 -10.84 18.94
CA GLY A 229 18.85 -10.04 18.31
C GLY A 229 19.40 -9.06 17.28
N TRP A 230 20.64 -8.58 17.41
CA TRP A 230 21.35 -7.86 16.34
C TRP A 230 21.63 -8.76 15.13
N LYS A 231 22.20 -9.95 15.35
CA LYS A 231 22.37 -11.00 14.32
C LYS A 231 21.05 -11.30 13.60
N THR A 232 19.96 -11.42 14.36
CA THR A 232 18.61 -11.68 13.82
C THR A 232 18.07 -10.48 13.02
N SER A 233 18.21 -9.26 13.54
CA SER A 233 17.78 -8.03 12.87
C SER A 233 18.53 -7.81 11.56
N LEU A 234 19.84 -8.06 11.55
CA LEU A 234 20.71 -7.96 10.39
C LEU A 234 20.32 -8.95 9.28
N LYS A 235 20.00 -10.21 9.63
CA LYS A 235 19.46 -11.20 8.67
C LYS A 235 18.19 -10.72 7.97
N TYR A 236 17.20 -10.23 8.72
CA TYR A 236 15.96 -9.70 8.14
C TYR A 236 16.22 -8.47 7.27
N LYS A 237 17.03 -7.53 7.77
CA LYS A 237 17.36 -6.28 7.07
C LYS A 237 18.11 -6.54 5.76
N LEU A 238 19.09 -7.45 5.74
CA LEU A 238 19.81 -7.85 4.51
C LEU A 238 18.91 -8.66 3.56
N GLY A 239 17.97 -9.46 4.07
CA GLY A 239 16.91 -10.07 3.26
C GLY A 239 16.04 -9.05 2.51
N ASN A 240 15.63 -7.99 3.20
CA ASN A 240 14.87 -6.89 2.60
C ASN A 240 15.73 -6.07 1.61
N TYR A 241 17.00 -5.81 1.94
CA TYR A 241 17.93 -5.12 1.04
C TYR A 241 18.18 -5.89 -0.26
N ARG A 242 18.34 -7.21 -0.19
CA ARG A 242 18.39 -8.10 -1.38
C ARG A 242 17.14 -7.99 -2.25
N THR A 243 15.97 -7.87 -1.64
CA THR A 243 14.72 -7.68 -2.38
C THR A 243 14.72 -6.35 -3.15
N ARG A 244 15.25 -5.27 -2.56
CA ARG A 244 15.47 -3.98 -3.23
C ARG A 244 16.51 -4.07 -4.35
N LEU A 245 17.68 -4.69 -4.10
CA LEU A 245 18.72 -4.90 -5.13
C LEU A 245 18.18 -5.67 -6.35
N ARG A 246 17.30 -6.65 -6.13
CA ARG A 246 16.61 -7.39 -7.21
C ARG A 246 15.65 -6.51 -8.00
N GLN A 247 14.91 -5.60 -7.36
CA GLN A 247 14.05 -4.64 -8.05
C GLN A 247 14.86 -3.64 -8.89
N LEU A 248 16.08 -3.31 -8.46
CA LEU A 248 17.06 -2.48 -9.19
C LEU A 248 17.89 -3.27 -10.22
N GLY A 249 17.59 -4.54 -10.47
CA GLY A 249 18.26 -5.35 -11.50
C GLY A 249 19.70 -5.80 -11.18
N HIS A 250 20.18 -5.66 -9.94
CA HIS A 250 21.57 -5.97 -9.58
C HIS A 250 21.93 -7.46 -9.87
N PRO A 251 22.97 -7.74 -10.68
CA PRO A 251 23.19 -9.07 -11.28
C PRO A 251 23.31 -10.20 -10.26
N GLU A 252 24.12 -10.01 -9.21
CA GLU A 252 24.34 -10.95 -8.09
C GLU A 252 23.03 -11.42 -7.41
N VAL A 253 21.95 -10.63 -7.52
CA VAL A 253 20.64 -10.95 -6.90
C VAL A 253 19.56 -11.25 -7.95
N ALA A 254 19.78 -10.87 -9.22
CA ALA A 254 18.89 -11.11 -10.34
C ALA A 254 18.99 -12.54 -10.90
N VAL A 255 20.16 -13.19 -10.87
CA VAL A 255 20.32 -14.60 -11.30
C VAL A 255 19.35 -15.54 -10.55
N ASN A 256 19.15 -15.29 -9.25
CA ASN A 256 18.22 -16.05 -8.40
C ASN A 256 16.76 -15.58 -8.49
N ALA A 257 16.37 -14.79 -9.51
CA ALA A 257 14.99 -14.38 -9.74
C ALA A 257 14.23 -15.41 -10.58
N GLN A 258 13.05 -15.83 -10.11
CA GLN A 258 12.23 -16.82 -10.82
C GLN A 258 11.78 -16.36 -12.21
N SER A 259 11.76 -15.05 -12.48
CA SER A 259 11.54 -14.46 -13.81
C SER A 259 12.61 -14.85 -14.84
N ASN A 260 13.82 -15.16 -14.40
CA ASN A 260 14.93 -15.51 -15.29
C ASN A 260 15.02 -17.02 -15.57
N LYS A 261 14.16 -17.84 -14.95
CA LYS A 261 13.96 -19.24 -15.34
C LYS A 261 13.12 -19.33 -16.63
N ARG A 262 13.72 -18.93 -17.75
CA ARG A 262 13.19 -19.26 -19.08
C ARG A 262 13.18 -20.79 -19.26
N VAL A 263 12.20 -21.27 -20.04
CA VAL A 263 12.03 -22.69 -20.42
C VAL A 263 11.68 -23.64 -19.25
N GLN A 264 10.48 -23.51 -18.70
CA GLN A 264 9.43 -24.53 -18.87
C GLN A 264 8.07 -24.06 -18.34
N CYS A 265 6.99 -24.42 -19.04
CA CYS A 265 5.63 -24.02 -18.69
C CYS A 265 5.16 -24.72 -17.40
N SER A 266 4.95 -23.94 -16.35
CA SER A 266 4.17 -24.34 -15.18
C SER A 266 3.12 -23.26 -14.89
N PRO A 267 1.82 -23.61 -14.81
CA PRO A 267 0.74 -22.62 -14.70
C PRO A 267 0.76 -21.86 -13.36
N ALA A 268 1.49 -22.36 -12.37
CA ALA A 268 1.69 -21.69 -11.08
C ALA A 268 2.61 -20.46 -11.15
N SER A 269 3.41 -20.27 -12.20
CA SER A 269 4.42 -19.21 -12.26
C SER A 269 3.84 -17.78 -12.33
N GLY A 270 2.61 -17.62 -12.84
CA GLY A 270 1.86 -16.37 -12.85
C GLY A 270 1.03 -16.10 -11.59
N VAL A 271 0.88 -17.08 -10.69
CA VAL A 271 0.01 -16.97 -9.51
C VAL A 271 0.69 -16.15 -8.43
N LYS A 272 0.46 -14.83 -8.46
CA LYS A 272 0.79 -13.92 -7.35
C LYS A 272 0.15 -14.48 -6.07
N LYS A 273 0.94 -14.78 -5.04
CA LYS A 273 0.40 -15.06 -3.70
C LYS A 273 -0.45 -13.87 -3.27
N ALA A 274 -1.74 -14.12 -3.01
CA ALA A 274 -2.71 -13.09 -2.65
C ALA A 274 -2.24 -12.33 -1.39
N ARG A 275 -1.95 -11.03 -1.53
CA ARG A 275 -1.47 -10.15 -0.44
C ARG A 275 -2.62 -9.54 0.40
N LYS A 276 -3.85 -9.64 -0.10
CA LYS A 276 -5.13 -9.39 0.59
C LYS A 276 -6.02 -10.62 0.34
N ALA A 277 -7.19 -10.72 0.98
CA ALA A 277 -8.11 -11.87 0.85
C ALA A 277 -8.87 -11.93 -0.51
N GLU A 278 -8.34 -11.28 -1.53
CA GLU A 278 -8.88 -11.20 -2.89
C GLU A 278 -8.15 -12.22 -3.76
N VAL A 279 -8.85 -13.25 -4.20
CA VAL A 279 -8.29 -14.29 -5.09
C VAL A 279 -8.21 -13.74 -6.52
N ASN A 280 -9.26 -13.04 -6.96
CA ASN A 280 -9.40 -12.49 -8.30
C ASN A 280 -9.15 -10.98 -8.32
N PHE A 281 -7.95 -10.55 -7.88
CA PHE A 281 -7.60 -9.13 -7.76
C PHE A 281 -7.79 -8.34 -9.07
N CYS A 282 -7.30 -8.87 -10.20
CA CYS A 282 -7.49 -8.28 -11.53
C CYS A 282 -7.57 -9.41 -12.58
N PRO A 283 -8.78 -9.82 -13.01
CA PRO A 283 -8.96 -10.82 -14.05
C PRO A 283 -8.56 -10.28 -15.43
N ALA A 284 -8.00 -11.17 -16.27
CA ALA A 284 -7.85 -10.90 -17.69
C ALA A 284 -9.24 -10.87 -18.40
N LEU A 285 -9.30 -10.27 -19.59
CA LEU A 285 -10.45 -10.47 -20.48
C LEU A 285 -10.50 -11.92 -20.97
N PRO A 286 -11.70 -12.48 -21.26
CA PRO A 286 -11.81 -13.78 -21.90
C PRO A 286 -11.12 -13.82 -23.28
N PRO A 287 -10.54 -14.96 -23.70
CA PRO A 287 -9.90 -15.06 -25.01
C PRO A 287 -10.85 -14.71 -26.16
N GLY A 288 -10.47 -13.71 -26.96
CA GLY A 288 -11.27 -13.21 -28.09
C GLY A 288 -12.18 -12.01 -27.77
N GLU A 289 -12.25 -11.55 -26.52
CA GLU A 289 -13.04 -10.37 -26.15
C GLU A 289 -12.19 -9.09 -26.09
N THR A 290 -12.68 -8.01 -26.72
CA THR A 290 -12.09 -6.66 -26.65
C THR A 290 -12.77 -5.80 -25.58
N MET A 291 -12.16 -4.66 -25.24
CA MET A 291 -12.77 -3.65 -24.38
C MET A 291 -14.11 -3.16 -24.94
N ASP A 292 -14.21 -2.94 -26.26
CA ASP A 292 -15.42 -2.47 -26.93
C ASP A 292 -16.54 -3.52 -26.91
N SER A 293 -16.17 -4.81 -26.97
CA SER A 293 -17.11 -5.93 -26.81
C SER A 293 -17.66 -5.97 -25.38
N GLN A 294 -16.82 -5.79 -24.36
CA GLN A 294 -17.23 -5.72 -22.95
C GLN A 294 -18.07 -4.46 -22.66
N GLU A 295 -17.75 -3.30 -23.26
CA GLU A 295 -18.57 -2.09 -23.14
C GLU A 295 -19.95 -2.27 -23.81
N SER A 296 -20.00 -2.95 -24.96
CA SER A 296 -21.25 -3.32 -25.63
C SER A 296 -22.12 -4.22 -24.73
N LYS A 297 -21.51 -5.20 -24.04
CA LYS A 297 -22.20 -6.03 -23.03
C LYS A 297 -22.64 -5.23 -21.80
N ARG A 298 -21.92 -4.16 -21.41
CA ARG A 298 -22.35 -3.24 -20.33
C ARG A 298 -23.58 -2.44 -20.75
N VAL A 299 -23.62 -1.92 -21.98
CA VAL A 299 -24.80 -1.21 -22.51
C VAL A 299 -26.01 -2.14 -22.58
N ALA A 300 -25.82 -3.38 -23.04
CA ALA A 300 -26.89 -4.40 -23.02
C ALA A 300 -27.41 -4.67 -21.61
N LEU A 301 -26.52 -4.85 -20.62
CA LEU A 301 -26.85 -5.06 -19.21
C LEU A 301 -27.73 -3.95 -18.60
N LEU A 302 -27.55 -2.68 -18.99
CA LEU A 302 -28.44 -1.60 -18.55
C LEU A 302 -29.87 -1.85 -19.03
N SER A 303 -30.04 -2.17 -20.31
CA SER A 303 -31.37 -2.47 -20.89
C SER A 303 -32.02 -3.75 -20.34
N GLU A 304 -31.28 -4.59 -19.60
CA GLU A 304 -31.77 -5.81 -18.97
C GLU A 304 -32.17 -5.60 -17.50
N MET A 305 -31.73 -4.51 -16.85
CA MET A 305 -32.19 -4.14 -15.50
C MET A 305 -33.69 -3.83 -15.48
N ASP A 306 -34.15 -3.03 -16.44
CA ASP A 306 -35.53 -2.49 -16.45
C ASP A 306 -36.59 -3.54 -16.85
N LYS A 307 -36.16 -4.76 -17.21
CA LYS A 307 -37.02 -5.85 -17.69
C LYS A 307 -37.47 -6.74 -16.54
N THR A 308 -38.79 -6.88 -16.41
CA THR A 308 -39.40 -7.73 -15.38
C THR A 308 -38.95 -9.19 -15.52
N ASN A 309 -38.52 -9.80 -14.42
CA ASN A 309 -38.08 -11.20 -14.31
C ASN A 309 -36.74 -11.57 -15.01
N ASN A 310 -35.94 -10.60 -15.48
CA ASN A 310 -34.65 -10.89 -16.15
C ASN A 310 -33.46 -11.13 -15.20
N GLU A 311 -33.73 -11.29 -13.89
CA GLU A 311 -32.78 -11.54 -12.79
C GLU A 311 -31.65 -12.55 -13.11
N SER A 312 -31.96 -13.67 -13.79
CA SER A 312 -30.94 -14.66 -14.14
C SER A 312 -30.00 -14.20 -15.26
N HIS A 313 -30.54 -13.44 -16.22
CA HIS A 313 -29.78 -12.89 -17.34
C HIS A 313 -28.90 -11.72 -16.89
N VAL A 314 -29.41 -10.88 -15.98
CA VAL A 314 -28.64 -9.82 -15.30
C VAL A 314 -27.44 -10.40 -14.56
N THR A 315 -27.59 -11.48 -13.76
CA THR A 315 -26.45 -12.12 -13.10
C THR A 315 -25.45 -12.72 -14.11
N GLN A 316 -25.91 -13.33 -15.21
CA GLN A 316 -25.02 -13.87 -16.25
C GLN A 316 -24.21 -12.78 -16.97
N LEU A 317 -24.84 -11.64 -17.30
CA LEU A 317 -24.16 -10.49 -17.88
C LEU A 317 -23.21 -9.83 -16.87
N MET A 318 -23.56 -9.82 -15.59
CA MET A 318 -22.66 -9.40 -14.52
C MET A 318 -21.44 -10.32 -14.40
N ASP A 319 -21.59 -11.64 -14.53
CA ASP A 319 -20.46 -12.59 -14.55
C ASP A 319 -19.53 -12.33 -15.74
N GLN A 320 -20.06 -12.12 -16.94
CA GLN A 320 -19.25 -11.82 -18.14
C GLN A 320 -18.49 -10.49 -18.03
N ASN A 321 -19.12 -9.47 -17.46
CA ASN A 321 -18.56 -8.11 -17.37
C ASN A 321 -17.65 -7.91 -16.14
N PHE A 322 -17.32 -8.97 -15.40
CA PHE A 322 -16.53 -8.90 -14.17
C PHE A 322 -15.10 -8.39 -14.39
N SER A 323 -14.45 -8.80 -15.49
CA SER A 323 -13.09 -8.35 -15.82
C SER A 323 -13.05 -6.83 -16.08
N LEU A 324 -13.97 -6.29 -16.87
CA LEU A 324 -14.09 -4.85 -17.11
C LEU A 324 -14.37 -4.08 -15.81
N ARG A 325 -15.38 -4.51 -15.02
CA ARG A 325 -15.66 -3.86 -13.72
C ARG A 325 -14.45 -3.82 -12.81
N ARG A 326 -13.70 -4.91 -12.69
CA ARG A 326 -12.56 -4.92 -11.77
C ARG A 326 -11.40 -4.04 -12.26
N GLN A 327 -11.20 -3.94 -13.58
CA GLN A 327 -10.23 -3.00 -14.17
C GLN A 327 -10.63 -1.54 -13.95
N GLU A 328 -11.93 -1.21 -13.98
CA GLU A 328 -12.43 0.12 -13.64
C GLU A 328 -12.26 0.45 -12.15
N VAL A 329 -12.63 -0.46 -11.22
CA VAL A 329 -12.45 -0.21 -9.78
C VAL A 329 -10.97 -0.05 -9.38
N ILE A 330 -10.03 -0.68 -10.10
CA ILE A 330 -8.58 -0.51 -9.89
C ILE A 330 -8.07 0.89 -10.30
N GLN A 331 -8.84 1.65 -11.07
CA GLN A 331 -8.52 3.05 -11.42
C GLN A 331 -9.09 4.05 -10.40
N GLU A 332 -9.67 3.57 -9.29
CA GLU A 332 -10.17 4.37 -8.17
C GLU A 332 -11.12 5.53 -8.58
N PRO A 333 -12.15 5.27 -9.42
CA PRO A 333 -13.09 6.29 -9.90
C PRO A 333 -14.03 6.79 -8.80
N LEU A 334 -14.61 7.98 -9.00
CA LEU A 334 -15.59 8.55 -8.08
C LEU A 334 -16.81 7.61 -7.93
N ILE A 335 -17.20 7.32 -6.69
CA ILE A 335 -18.28 6.36 -6.38
C ILE A 335 -19.62 6.77 -7.02
N ALA A 336 -19.86 8.08 -7.20
CA ALA A 336 -21.02 8.60 -7.91
C ALA A 336 -21.05 8.18 -9.40
N GLU A 337 -19.95 8.40 -10.11
CA GLU A 337 -19.77 8.02 -11.53
C GLU A 337 -19.78 6.51 -11.72
N PHE A 338 -19.09 5.77 -10.83
CA PHE A 338 -19.08 4.32 -10.88
C PHE A 338 -20.49 3.73 -10.64
N LYS A 339 -21.31 4.39 -9.82
CA LYS A 339 -22.71 4.02 -9.58
C LYS A 339 -23.64 4.33 -10.76
N THR A 340 -23.44 5.43 -11.49
CA THR A 340 -24.22 5.69 -12.73
C THR A 340 -23.79 4.75 -13.86
N ARG A 341 -22.51 4.34 -13.90
CA ARG A 341 -21.98 3.40 -14.90
C ARG A 341 -22.34 1.93 -14.65
N TRP A 342 -22.48 1.51 -13.39
CA TRP A 342 -22.80 0.14 -12.96
C TRP A 342 -23.94 0.05 -11.91
N PRO A 343 -25.16 0.56 -12.18
CA PRO A 343 -26.25 0.59 -11.20
C PRO A 343 -26.68 -0.81 -10.70
N THR A 344 -26.54 -1.85 -11.54
CA THR A 344 -26.84 -3.25 -11.20
C THR A 344 -26.05 -3.76 -10.00
N LEU A 345 -24.79 -3.35 -9.89
CA LEU A 345 -23.85 -3.80 -8.85
C LEU A 345 -24.30 -3.38 -7.45
N PHE A 346 -25.00 -2.25 -7.32
CA PHE A 346 -25.45 -1.71 -6.04
C PHE A 346 -26.72 -2.41 -5.50
N SER A 347 -27.25 -3.40 -6.23
CA SER A 347 -28.27 -4.31 -5.72
C SER A 347 -27.69 -5.24 -4.63
N VAL A 348 -28.48 -5.59 -3.62
CA VAL A 348 -28.03 -6.45 -2.51
C VAL A 348 -27.55 -7.82 -3.01
N ARG A 349 -28.17 -8.31 -4.07
CA ARG A 349 -27.84 -9.56 -4.79
C ARG A 349 -26.46 -9.47 -5.41
N GLU A 350 -26.21 -8.48 -6.27
CA GLU A 350 -24.95 -8.39 -7.00
C GLU A 350 -23.78 -7.93 -6.13
N VAL A 351 -23.98 -7.16 -5.05
CA VAL A 351 -22.90 -6.97 -4.03
C VAL A 351 -22.46 -8.33 -3.44
N CYS A 352 -23.42 -9.21 -3.12
CA CYS A 352 -23.10 -10.54 -2.57
C CYS A 352 -22.49 -11.49 -3.63
N ALA A 353 -22.83 -11.31 -4.90
CA ALA A 353 -22.22 -12.03 -6.01
C ALA A 353 -20.79 -11.53 -6.29
N GLU A 354 -20.58 -10.21 -6.39
CA GLU A 354 -19.27 -9.60 -6.64
C GLU A 354 -18.27 -9.91 -5.54
N PHE A 355 -18.68 -9.81 -4.27
CA PHE A 355 -17.85 -10.24 -3.14
C PHE A 355 -17.41 -11.70 -3.29
N ARG A 356 -18.28 -12.59 -3.79
CA ARG A 356 -17.94 -13.99 -4.08
C ARG A 356 -17.03 -14.11 -5.31
N ARG A 357 -17.24 -13.33 -6.37
CA ARG A 357 -16.36 -13.30 -7.56
C ARG A 357 -14.94 -12.88 -7.18
N ILE A 358 -14.78 -11.93 -6.26
CA ILE A 358 -13.48 -11.41 -5.79
C ILE A 358 -12.80 -12.37 -4.79
N THR A 359 -13.52 -12.83 -3.77
CA THR A 359 -12.95 -13.55 -2.61
C THR A 359 -13.15 -15.07 -2.60
N THR A 360 -13.99 -15.60 -3.50
CA THR A 360 -14.58 -16.96 -3.48
C THR A 360 -15.52 -17.27 -2.31
N VAL A 361 -15.70 -16.36 -1.35
CA VAL A 361 -16.50 -16.57 -0.13
C VAL A 361 -17.95 -16.08 -0.30
N ASN A 362 -18.92 -16.85 0.23
CA ASN A 362 -20.31 -16.39 0.33
C ASN A 362 -20.44 -15.35 1.47
N LEU A 363 -20.63 -14.07 1.09
CA LEU A 363 -20.72 -12.93 2.02
C LEU A 363 -21.74 -13.16 3.15
N GLN A 364 -22.98 -13.50 2.81
CA GLN A 364 -24.07 -13.65 3.79
C GLN A 364 -23.80 -14.81 4.74
N SER A 365 -23.45 -15.99 4.21
CA SER A 365 -23.16 -17.18 5.02
C SER A 365 -21.96 -16.94 5.97
N LYS A 366 -20.90 -16.28 5.48
CA LYS A 366 -19.73 -15.97 6.31
C LYS A 366 -19.99 -14.84 7.32
N PHE A 367 -20.82 -13.86 6.97
CA PHE A 367 -21.25 -12.80 7.88
C PHE A 367 -22.08 -13.35 9.02
N PHE A 368 -23.11 -14.16 8.73
CA PHE A 368 -23.98 -14.73 9.77
C PHE A 368 -23.23 -15.76 10.65
N SER A 369 -22.47 -16.70 10.06
CA SER A 369 -21.68 -17.64 10.87
C SER A 369 -20.61 -16.95 11.76
N ASN A 370 -20.02 -15.84 11.30
CA ASN A 370 -19.16 -15.00 12.15
C ASN A 370 -19.98 -14.29 13.26
N LEU A 371 -21.14 -13.70 12.93
CA LEU A 371 -22.01 -13.07 13.92
C LEU A 371 -22.44 -14.07 15.01
N ASP A 372 -22.84 -15.28 14.63
CA ASP A 372 -23.30 -16.31 15.56
C ASP A 372 -22.16 -16.79 16.49
N ALA A 373 -20.94 -16.91 15.95
CA ALA A 373 -19.75 -17.25 16.74
C ALA A 373 -19.32 -16.14 17.73
N TYR A 374 -19.44 -14.87 17.36
CA TYR A 374 -18.99 -13.75 18.20
C TYR A 374 -20.09 -13.17 19.11
N SER A 375 -21.37 -13.26 18.75
CA SER A 375 -22.48 -12.66 19.50
C SER A 375 -22.57 -13.10 20.96
N PRO A 376 -22.40 -14.39 21.34
CA PRO A 376 -22.44 -14.80 22.74
C PRO A 376 -21.36 -14.10 23.59
N ASN A 377 -20.16 -13.94 23.04
CA ASN A 377 -19.05 -13.24 23.71
C ASN A 377 -19.28 -11.73 23.76
N LEU A 378 -19.83 -11.13 22.71
CA LEU A 378 -20.18 -9.72 22.65
C LEU A 378 -21.29 -9.38 23.67
N MET A 379 -22.37 -10.16 23.72
CA MET A 379 -23.45 -10.02 24.71
C MET A 379 -22.94 -10.18 26.14
N LYS A 380 -22.01 -11.11 26.39
CA LYS A 380 -21.34 -11.32 27.68
C LYS A 380 -20.44 -10.14 28.08
N ALA A 381 -19.73 -9.52 27.13
CA ALA A 381 -18.94 -8.31 27.37
C ALA A 381 -19.85 -7.09 27.65
N PHE A 382 -20.96 -6.97 26.93
CA PHE A 382 -21.93 -5.90 27.09
C PHE A 382 -22.70 -5.98 28.42
N SER A 383 -23.11 -7.17 28.85
CA SER A 383 -23.83 -7.37 30.13
C SER A 383 -23.00 -6.97 31.36
N ARG A 384 -21.67 -7.09 31.26
CA ARG A 384 -20.68 -6.69 32.27
C ARG A 384 -20.43 -5.17 32.34
N LYS A 385 -20.85 -4.38 31.34
CA LYS A 385 -20.55 -2.94 31.29
C LYS A 385 -21.50 -2.16 32.22
N GLY A 386 -20.94 -1.37 33.14
CA GLY A 386 -21.68 -0.56 34.11
C GLY A 386 -21.97 0.88 33.65
N GLY A 387 -22.45 1.71 34.58
CA GLY A 387 -22.61 3.16 34.38
C GLY A 387 -23.69 3.58 33.38
N THR A 388 -23.57 4.80 32.86
CA THR A 388 -24.45 5.38 31.82
C THR A 388 -24.43 4.54 30.54
N VAL A 389 -23.23 4.16 30.08
CA VAL A 389 -23.02 3.28 28.92
C VAL A 389 -23.75 1.96 29.10
N GLY A 390 -23.58 1.30 30.26
CA GLY A 390 -24.28 0.06 30.60
C GLY A 390 -25.81 0.19 30.63
N ARG A 391 -26.34 1.32 31.10
CA ARG A 391 -27.80 1.59 31.08
C ARG A 391 -28.32 1.77 29.65
N SER A 392 -27.62 2.54 28.81
CA SER A 392 -27.96 2.71 27.39
C SER A 392 -27.91 1.37 26.64
N LEU A 393 -26.83 0.62 26.83
CA LEU A 393 -26.60 -0.67 26.20
C LEU A 393 -27.66 -1.71 26.63
N LYS A 394 -28.06 -1.75 27.91
CA LYS A 394 -29.18 -2.57 28.38
C LYS A 394 -30.53 -2.16 27.76
N LYS A 395 -30.78 -0.87 27.50
CA LYS A 395 -31.97 -0.40 26.78
C LYS A 395 -32.00 -0.91 25.33
N ILE A 396 -30.84 -0.97 24.66
CA ILE A 396 -30.68 -1.49 23.29
C ILE A 396 -30.76 -3.03 23.24
N MET A 397 -30.19 -3.73 24.22
CA MET A 397 -30.22 -5.20 24.29
C MET A 397 -31.60 -5.76 24.66
N LYS A 398 -32.43 -5.03 25.42
CA LYS A 398 -33.75 -5.52 25.88
C LYS A 398 -34.67 -6.01 24.74
N PRO A 399 -34.87 -5.28 23.62
CA PRO A 399 -35.61 -5.82 22.47
C PRO A 399 -34.90 -6.98 21.76
N MET A 400 -33.56 -7.00 21.70
CA MET A 400 -32.80 -8.10 21.09
C MET A 400 -33.02 -9.44 21.81
N THR A 401 -33.28 -9.41 23.12
CA THR A 401 -33.59 -10.60 23.93
C THR A 401 -35.07 -10.99 23.92
N GLN A 402 -35.96 -10.16 23.38
CA GLN A 402 -37.42 -10.33 23.49
C GLN A 402 -38.11 -10.67 22.15
N VAL A 403 -37.38 -10.61 21.03
CA VAL A 403 -37.91 -10.91 19.69
C VAL A 403 -37.41 -12.27 19.21
N GLN A 404 -38.32 -13.26 19.15
CA GLN A 404 -38.05 -14.63 18.69
C GLN A 404 -37.91 -14.73 17.14
N CYS A 405 -37.53 -13.64 16.47
CA CYS A 405 -37.29 -13.55 15.03
C CYS A 405 -35.87 -13.05 14.77
N THR A 406 -34.91 -13.99 14.75
CA THR A 406 -33.49 -13.77 14.47
C THR A 406 -33.25 -12.92 13.21
N MET A 407 -34.09 -13.11 12.18
CA MET A 407 -34.08 -12.34 10.92
C MET A 407 -34.02 -10.81 11.08
N ASN A 408 -34.74 -10.24 12.06
CA ASN A 408 -34.76 -8.78 12.23
C ASN A 408 -33.47 -8.23 12.86
N VAL A 409 -32.83 -8.99 13.75
CA VAL A 409 -31.51 -8.63 14.31
C VAL A 409 -30.45 -8.71 13.22
N TYR A 410 -30.49 -9.77 12.41
CA TYR A 410 -29.62 -9.93 11.24
C TYR A 410 -29.82 -8.81 10.22
N LEU A 411 -31.05 -8.40 9.91
CA LEU A 411 -31.33 -7.28 9.00
C LEU A 411 -30.72 -5.96 9.50
N ILE A 412 -30.92 -5.59 10.76
CA ILE A 412 -30.38 -4.34 11.32
C ILE A 412 -28.84 -4.34 11.29
N LEU A 413 -28.20 -5.44 11.71
CA LEU A 413 -26.75 -5.56 11.65
C LEU A 413 -26.21 -5.60 10.21
N PHE A 414 -26.93 -6.23 9.28
CA PHE A 414 -26.57 -6.27 7.85
C PHE A 414 -26.71 -4.90 7.17
N PHE A 415 -27.73 -4.10 7.51
CA PHE A 415 -27.84 -2.72 7.03
C PHE A 415 -26.77 -1.79 7.63
N SER A 416 -26.41 -1.97 8.91
CA SER A 416 -25.30 -1.23 9.50
C SER A 416 -23.95 -1.64 8.90
N ALA A 417 -23.75 -2.93 8.63
CA ALA A 417 -22.54 -3.46 7.98
C ALA A 417 -22.44 -3.06 6.50
N LYS A 418 -23.56 -2.96 5.77
CA LYS A 418 -23.58 -2.50 4.37
C LYS A 418 -22.92 -1.13 4.18
N LYS A 419 -23.15 -0.17 5.08
CA LYS A 419 -22.47 1.14 5.02
C LYS A 419 -20.94 0.98 5.09
N VAL A 420 -20.45 0.06 5.93
CA VAL A 420 -19.02 -0.22 6.07
C VAL A 420 -18.48 -1.01 4.88
N CYS A 421 -19.17 -2.05 4.40
CA CYS A 421 -18.72 -2.86 3.27
C CYS A 421 -18.76 -2.13 1.92
N ILE A 422 -19.64 -1.14 1.74
CA ILE A 422 -19.61 -0.26 0.55
C ILE A 422 -18.34 0.60 0.59
N VAL A 423 -18.00 1.20 1.74
CA VAL A 423 -16.71 1.91 1.89
C VAL A 423 -15.54 0.93 1.66
N TRP A 424 -15.56 -0.26 2.26
CA TRP A 424 -14.46 -1.25 2.18
C TRP A 424 -14.36 -2.04 0.85
N MET A 425 -15.19 -1.71 -0.14
CA MET A 425 -15.06 -2.19 -1.53
C MET A 425 -14.65 -1.07 -2.50
N PHE A 426 -14.70 0.19 -2.06
CA PHE A 426 -14.43 1.40 -2.86
C PHE A 426 -13.51 2.38 -2.11
N SER A 427 -12.64 1.85 -1.24
CA SER A 427 -11.56 2.50 -0.47
C SER A 427 -10.58 1.43 0.03
#